data_AF-A0A317L361-F1
#
_entry.id   AF-A0A317L361-F1
#
_cell.length_a   1.000
_cell.length_b   1.000
_cell.length_c   1.000
_cell.angle_alpha   90.00
_cell.angle_beta   90.00
_cell.angle_gamma   90.00
#
_symmetry.space_group_name_H-M   'P 1'
#
loop_
_entity.id
_entity.type
_entity.pdbx_description
1 polymer ?
#
loop_
_entity_poly.entity_id
_entity_poly.type
_entity_poly.pdbx_seq_one_letter_code
_entity_poly.pdbx_strand_id
1 'polypeptide(L)'
;MNRFMNVLKKGNQVYVEAMYPTCFKIYKDRQFLMATDQNRIISFEVEDYVKSITILGYYNDLIVREDYFLSDDRELDRDRDFRPGDILVASDNVKKELSGYMGHSALVVNEKEVVEAVGGHPAITKDPIKDFLRKHPIHAQFRPKNKEVGEKVTEFALQYYEKYQENLDQGIKKPIFSFQLSQNLDDLWEFTYCSKLIWLCYHYGAGYTFENDDLWFSPEDLYHNLIDNEAFELVYRHPDLQFLIDT
;
A
#
# COMPACT_ATOMS: atom_id res chain seq x y z
N MET A 1 -19.42 3.78 0.82
CA MET A 1 -19.14 2.99 2.03
C MET A 1 -19.20 3.94 3.23
N ASN A 2 -19.80 3.53 4.36
CA ASN A 2 -20.00 4.43 5.50
C ASN A 2 -18.67 4.60 6.25
N ARG A 3 -18.02 5.77 6.14
CA ARG A 3 -16.93 6.15 7.04
C ARG A 3 -17.43 6.11 8.48
N PHE A 4 -16.60 5.75 9.46
CA PHE A 4 -16.99 5.84 10.87
C PHE A 4 -16.79 7.24 11.41
N MET A 5 -15.85 7.98 10.82
CA MET A 5 -15.58 9.37 11.10
C MET A 5 -15.76 10.24 9.84
N ASN A 6 -16.29 11.44 10.02
CA ASN A 6 -16.18 12.51 9.04
C ASN A 6 -15.07 13.45 9.50
N VAL A 7 -13.99 13.53 8.73
CA VAL A 7 -12.91 14.49 8.99
C VAL A 7 -12.94 15.61 7.96
N LEU A 8 -12.94 16.84 8.44
CA LEU A 8 -12.94 18.05 7.63
C LEU A 8 -11.82 18.97 8.11
N LYS A 9 -10.94 19.38 7.22
CA LYS A 9 -9.94 20.43 7.49
C LYS A 9 -10.42 21.77 6.91
N LYS A 10 -10.34 22.84 7.70
CA LYS A 10 -10.54 24.23 7.26
C LYS A 10 -9.39 25.09 7.77
N GLY A 11 -8.46 25.46 6.89
CA GLY A 11 -7.20 26.09 7.31
C GLY A 11 -6.46 25.17 8.28
N ASN A 12 -6.11 25.68 9.46
CA ASN A 12 -5.37 24.94 10.48
C ASN A 12 -6.29 24.22 11.46
N GLN A 13 -7.59 24.24 11.23
CA GLN A 13 -8.57 23.57 12.07
C GLN A 13 -9.01 22.25 11.44
N VAL A 14 -8.93 21.16 12.20
CA VAL A 14 -9.52 19.88 11.85
C VAL A 14 -10.75 19.65 12.71
N TYR A 15 -11.82 19.19 12.06
CA TYR A 15 -13.07 18.76 12.66
C TYR A 15 -13.21 17.27 12.44
N VAL A 16 -13.46 16.51 13.51
CA VAL A 16 -13.78 15.08 13.43
C VAL A 16 -15.17 14.89 14.00
N GLU A 17 -16.06 14.29 13.22
CA GLU A 17 -17.39 13.88 13.64
C GLU A 17 -17.51 12.35 13.60
N ALA A 18 -17.69 11.74 14.75
CA ALA A 18 -17.93 10.31 14.91
C ALA A 18 -19.40 9.96 14.65
N MET A 19 -19.66 9.07 13.69
CA MET A 19 -21.01 8.65 13.35
C MET A 19 -21.64 7.76 14.44
N TYR A 20 -20.83 7.05 15.25
CA TYR A 20 -21.25 6.13 16.31
C TYR A 20 -20.72 6.57 17.68
N PRO A 21 -21.39 6.22 18.81
CA PRO A 21 -20.86 6.49 20.15
C PRO A 21 -19.54 5.73 20.32
N THR A 22 -18.43 6.46 20.39
CA THR A 22 -17.08 5.91 20.30
C THR A 22 -16.18 6.63 21.29
N CYS A 23 -15.33 5.85 21.95
CA CYS A 23 -14.08 6.39 22.46
C CYS A 23 -13.11 6.43 21.27
N PHE A 24 -12.37 7.52 21.11
CA PHE A 24 -11.36 7.58 20.08
C PHE A 24 -10.08 8.24 20.56
N LYS A 25 -8.96 7.72 20.06
CA LYS A 25 -7.63 8.28 20.20
C LYS A 25 -7.20 8.89 18.88
N ILE A 26 -6.54 10.03 18.96
CA ILE A 26 -6.11 10.79 17.80
C ILE A 26 -4.62 11.00 17.91
N TYR A 27 -3.94 10.77 16.79
CA TYR A 27 -2.51 10.93 16.68
C TYR A 27 -2.22 11.91 15.54
N LYS A 28 -1.31 12.87 15.76
CA LYS A 28 -0.71 13.71 14.72
C LYS A 28 0.64 13.11 14.36
N ASP A 29 0.84 12.69 13.11
CA ASP A 29 2.10 12.04 12.69
C ASP A 29 2.58 10.98 13.72
N ARG A 30 1.65 10.12 14.17
CA ARG A 30 1.81 9.09 15.22
C ARG A 30 2.11 9.58 16.64
N GLN A 31 2.21 10.87 16.88
CA GLN A 31 2.26 11.42 18.22
C GLN A 31 0.86 11.54 18.78
N PHE A 32 0.63 10.93 19.95
CA PHE A 32 -0.65 11.03 20.63
C PHE A 32 -1.02 12.49 20.85
N LEU A 33 -2.18 12.89 20.32
CA LEU A 33 -2.73 14.22 20.51
C LEU A 33 -3.70 14.21 21.68
N MET A 34 -4.73 13.37 21.60
CA MET A 34 -5.81 13.35 22.57
C MET A 34 -6.62 12.05 22.52
N ALA A 35 -7.38 11.81 23.58
CA ALA A 35 -8.41 10.79 23.64
C ALA A 35 -9.71 11.42 24.15
N THR A 36 -10.86 10.96 23.66
CA THR A 36 -12.16 11.38 24.19
C THR A 36 -13.20 10.27 24.04
N ASP A 37 -14.14 10.25 24.97
CA ASP A 37 -15.28 9.33 25.05
C ASP A 37 -16.63 10.06 25.17
N GLN A 38 -16.63 11.40 25.24
CA GLN A 38 -17.82 12.21 25.55
C GLN A 38 -18.37 12.99 24.36
N ASN A 39 -17.54 13.29 23.36
CA ASN A 39 -17.90 14.22 22.29
C ASN A 39 -17.97 13.49 20.95
N ARG A 40 -19.13 13.53 20.28
CA ARG A 40 -19.26 13.02 18.90
C ARG A 40 -18.59 13.93 17.89
N ILE A 41 -18.41 15.21 18.22
CA ILE A 41 -17.73 16.19 17.38
C ILE A 41 -16.60 16.78 18.19
N ILE A 42 -15.40 16.74 17.64
CA ILE A 42 -14.24 17.42 18.19
C ILE A 42 -13.62 18.31 17.13
N SER A 43 -12.93 19.34 17.60
CA SER A 43 -12.11 20.17 16.75
C SER A 43 -10.78 20.44 17.43
N PHE A 44 -9.70 20.39 16.67
CA PHE A 44 -8.36 20.73 17.16
C PHE A 44 -7.54 21.41 16.06
N GLU A 45 -6.56 22.18 16.48
CA GLU A 45 -5.64 22.83 15.57
C GLU A 45 -4.51 21.87 15.17
N VAL A 46 -4.12 21.97 13.91
CA VAL A 46 -3.02 21.23 13.31
C VAL A 46 -2.04 22.22 12.70
N GLU A 47 -0.77 22.02 13.00
CA GLU A 47 0.32 22.80 12.44
C GLU A 47 0.49 22.47 10.95
N ASP A 48 0.98 23.43 10.15
CA ASP A 48 1.09 23.27 8.69
C ASP A 48 2.01 22.11 8.26
N TYR A 49 2.93 21.70 9.14
CA TYR A 49 3.83 20.58 8.91
C TYR A 49 3.21 19.21 9.19
N VAL A 50 2.06 19.16 9.87
CA VAL A 50 1.38 17.89 10.21
C VAL A 50 0.84 17.27 8.93
N LYS A 51 1.32 16.07 8.61
CA LYS A 51 1.01 15.41 7.33
C LYS A 51 -0.21 14.53 7.44
N SER A 52 -0.38 13.85 8.57
CA SER A 52 -1.47 12.93 8.78
C SER A 52 -2.05 12.97 10.18
N ILE A 53 -3.27 12.48 10.26
CA ILE A 53 -3.98 12.20 11.49
C ILE A 53 -4.43 10.75 11.44
N THR A 54 -4.07 9.99 12.45
CA THR A 54 -4.62 8.65 12.67
C THR A 54 -5.70 8.75 13.74
N ILE A 55 -6.87 8.17 13.47
CA ILE A 55 -7.96 8.08 14.43
C ILE A 55 -8.21 6.60 14.72
N LEU A 56 -8.02 6.21 15.98
CA LEU A 56 -8.40 4.89 16.49
C LEU A 56 -9.73 5.00 17.19
N GLY A 57 -10.79 4.48 16.59
CA GLY A 57 -12.11 4.34 17.19
C GLY A 57 -12.27 3.00 17.90
N TYR A 58 -12.87 3.02 19.09
CA TYR A 58 -13.20 1.83 19.88
C TYR A 58 -14.73 1.68 19.92
N TYR A 59 -15.24 0.58 19.39
CA TYR A 59 -16.66 0.26 19.36
C TYR A 59 -16.90 -1.21 19.77
N ASN A 60 -17.50 -1.41 20.95
CA ASN A 60 -17.58 -2.73 21.59
C ASN A 60 -16.19 -3.41 21.65
N ASP A 61 -16.04 -4.58 21.01
CA ASP A 61 -14.79 -5.34 20.93
C ASP A 61 -13.97 -5.06 19.66
N LEU A 62 -14.35 -4.04 18.86
CA LEU A 62 -13.67 -3.67 17.62
C LEU A 62 -12.84 -2.40 17.80
N ILE A 63 -11.61 -2.45 17.29
CA ILE A 63 -10.75 -1.28 17.08
C ILE A 63 -10.80 -0.96 15.60
N VAL A 64 -11.15 0.27 15.25
CA VAL A 64 -11.17 0.77 13.87
C VAL A 64 -10.09 1.84 13.75
N ARG A 65 -9.18 1.67 12.81
CA ARG A 65 -8.16 2.66 12.46
C ARG A 65 -8.56 3.37 11.17
N GLU A 66 -8.62 4.70 11.20
CA GLU A 66 -8.80 5.51 10.00
C GLU A 66 -7.68 6.56 9.92
N ASP A 67 -6.97 6.58 8.78
CA ASP A 67 -5.87 7.51 8.52
C ASP A 67 -6.30 8.62 7.56
N TYR A 68 -6.04 9.87 7.95
CA TYR A 68 -6.43 11.09 7.25
C TYR A 68 -5.20 11.94 6.96
N PHE A 69 -4.85 12.11 5.69
CA PHE A 69 -3.78 13.01 5.30
C PHE A 69 -4.31 14.45 5.22
N LEU A 70 -3.57 15.37 5.84
CA LEU A 70 -3.94 16.79 5.97
C LEU A 70 -3.28 17.68 4.91
N SER A 71 -2.35 17.14 4.15
CA SER A 71 -1.90 17.73 2.90
C SER A 71 -3.11 17.91 1.99
N ASP A 72 -3.23 19.05 1.31
CA ASP A 72 -4.24 19.23 0.26
C ASP A 72 -3.95 18.16 -0.81
N ASP A 73 -4.70 17.05 -0.79
CA ASP A 73 -4.58 15.93 -1.75
C ASP A 73 -4.72 16.38 -3.23
N ARG A 74 -5.08 17.65 -3.45
CA ARG A 74 -5.10 18.31 -4.76
C ARG A 74 -3.71 18.59 -5.35
N GLU A 75 -2.63 18.54 -4.58
CA GLU A 75 -1.27 18.64 -5.15
C GLU A 75 -0.72 17.31 -5.69
N LEU A 76 -1.26 16.16 -5.26
CA LEU A 76 -0.81 14.85 -5.73
C LEU A 76 -1.37 14.48 -7.11
N ASP A 77 -2.33 15.23 -7.65
CA ASP A 77 -3.16 14.77 -8.78
C ASP A 77 -2.77 15.30 -10.18
N ARG A 78 -1.62 15.96 -10.40
CA ARG A 78 -1.37 16.59 -11.72
C ARG A 78 -0.01 16.46 -12.40
N ASP A 79 1.06 15.98 -11.77
CA ASP A 79 2.27 15.61 -12.53
C ASP A 79 3.12 14.63 -11.70
N ARG A 80 2.83 13.34 -11.82
CA ARG A 80 3.67 12.29 -11.22
C ARG A 80 4.47 11.59 -12.31
N ASP A 81 5.75 11.42 -12.05
CA ASP A 81 6.61 10.56 -12.85
C ASP A 81 6.68 9.15 -12.25
N PHE A 82 7.18 8.21 -13.04
CA PHE A 82 7.41 6.83 -12.63
C PHE A 82 8.90 6.55 -12.70
N ARG A 83 9.47 6.01 -11.63
CA ARG A 83 10.90 5.71 -11.54
C ARG A 83 11.15 4.26 -11.16
N PRO A 84 12.29 3.67 -11.60
CA PRO A 84 12.71 2.36 -11.15
C PRO A 84 12.67 2.24 -9.62
N GLY A 85 12.00 1.19 -9.14
CA GLY A 85 11.81 0.93 -7.71
C GLY A 85 10.55 1.51 -7.10
N ASP A 86 9.81 2.38 -7.81
CA ASP A 86 8.51 2.82 -7.30
C ASP A 86 7.59 1.61 -7.09
N ILE A 87 6.83 1.64 -6.01
CA ILE A 87 5.86 0.60 -5.67
C ILE A 87 4.46 1.18 -5.85
N LEU A 88 3.64 0.53 -6.67
CA LEU A 88 2.23 0.83 -6.80
C LEU A 88 1.45 -0.13 -5.92
N VAL A 89 0.63 0.41 -5.02
CA VAL A 89 -0.20 -0.38 -4.12
C VAL A 89 -1.65 0.06 -4.27
N ALA A 90 -2.49 -0.85 -4.73
CA ALA A 90 -3.91 -0.65 -4.91
C ALA A 90 -4.69 -1.31 -3.78
N SER A 91 -5.76 -0.66 -3.31
CA SER A 91 -6.72 -1.30 -2.41
C SER A 91 -7.97 -1.78 -3.14
N ASP A 92 -8.08 -1.59 -4.45
CA ASP A 92 -9.21 -2.07 -5.24
C ASP A 92 -9.01 -3.49 -5.79
N ASN A 93 -10.11 -4.08 -6.24
CA ASN A 93 -10.13 -5.41 -6.85
C ASN A 93 -10.82 -5.35 -8.21
N VAL A 94 -10.54 -6.33 -9.08
CA VAL A 94 -11.24 -6.52 -10.36
C VAL A 94 -12.76 -6.63 -10.14
N LYS A 95 -13.18 -7.16 -8.99
CA LYS A 95 -14.56 -7.07 -8.49
C LYS A 95 -14.72 -5.82 -7.63
N LYS A 96 -15.33 -4.78 -8.19
CA LYS A 96 -15.50 -3.46 -7.54
C LYS A 96 -16.15 -3.56 -6.15
N GLU A 97 -17.00 -4.55 -5.91
CA GLU A 97 -17.69 -4.80 -4.64
C GLU A 97 -16.74 -5.19 -3.50
N LEU A 98 -15.52 -5.65 -3.81
CA LEU A 98 -14.49 -6.05 -2.84
C LEU A 98 -13.39 -5.01 -2.67
N SER A 99 -13.56 -3.80 -3.22
CA SER A 99 -12.60 -2.72 -3.06
C SER A 99 -12.43 -2.37 -1.58
N GLY A 100 -11.18 -2.27 -1.15
CA GLY A 100 -10.72 -2.08 0.22
C GLY A 100 -10.51 -3.38 0.99
N TYR A 101 -11.07 -4.52 0.56
CA TYR A 101 -10.88 -5.81 1.25
C TYR A 101 -9.67 -6.58 0.75
N MET A 102 -9.30 -6.40 -0.50
CA MET A 102 -8.18 -7.07 -1.14
C MET A 102 -7.51 -6.08 -2.06
N GLY A 103 -6.19 -5.98 -1.96
CA GLY A 103 -5.41 -5.09 -2.82
C GLY A 103 -4.69 -5.79 -3.95
N HIS A 104 -3.90 -5.01 -4.65
CA HIS A 104 -2.92 -5.47 -5.61
C HIS A 104 -1.66 -4.63 -5.52
N SER A 105 -0.52 -5.16 -5.98
CA SER A 105 0.71 -4.38 -6.00
C SER A 105 1.57 -4.72 -7.20
N ALA A 106 2.35 -3.73 -7.62
CA ALA A 106 3.23 -3.82 -8.77
C ALA A 106 4.51 -3.00 -8.52
N LEU A 107 5.63 -3.47 -9.08
CA LEU A 107 6.90 -2.77 -9.02
C LEU A 107 7.15 -2.06 -10.35
N VAL A 108 7.41 -0.76 -10.31
CA VAL A 108 7.83 0.02 -11.47
C VAL A 108 9.27 -0.30 -11.81
N VAL A 109 9.51 -0.76 -13.04
CA VAL A 109 10.88 -1.08 -13.51
C VAL A 109 11.46 0.00 -14.43
N ASN A 110 10.62 0.87 -14.98
CA ASN A 110 11.01 2.08 -15.71
C ASN A 110 9.81 3.02 -15.84
N GLU A 111 9.96 4.13 -16.56
CA GLU A 111 8.90 5.14 -16.74
C GLU A 111 7.60 4.64 -17.40
N LYS A 112 7.59 3.42 -17.96
CA LYS A 112 6.48 2.89 -18.78
C LYS A 112 5.98 1.52 -18.34
N GLU A 113 6.78 0.75 -17.62
CA GLU A 113 6.51 -0.66 -17.34
C GLU A 113 6.55 -0.97 -15.85
N VAL A 114 5.73 -1.93 -15.47
CA VAL A 114 5.74 -2.59 -14.17
C VAL A 114 5.99 -4.08 -14.32
N VAL A 115 6.57 -4.68 -13.28
CA VAL A 115 6.58 -6.13 -13.08
C VAL A 115 5.63 -6.44 -11.92
N GLU A 116 4.71 -7.37 -12.14
CA GLU A 116 3.67 -7.71 -11.18
C GLU A 116 3.37 -9.22 -11.19
N ALA A 117 2.92 -9.75 -10.05
CA ALA A 117 2.40 -11.11 -9.98
C ALA A 117 0.88 -11.09 -10.12
N VAL A 118 0.38 -11.54 -11.26
CA VAL A 118 -1.04 -11.48 -11.61
C VAL A 118 -1.76 -12.77 -11.22
N GLY A 119 -3.04 -12.65 -10.88
CA GLY A 119 -3.86 -13.79 -10.49
C GLY A 119 -4.01 -14.83 -11.60
N GLY A 120 -3.21 -15.89 -11.55
CA GLY A 120 -3.30 -17.04 -12.46
C GLY A 120 -2.01 -17.34 -13.23
N HIS A 121 -2.15 -17.56 -14.54
CA HIS A 121 -1.05 -17.92 -15.42
C HIS A 121 -1.05 -17.01 -16.67
N PRO A 122 0.10 -16.45 -17.08
CA PRO A 122 1.39 -16.45 -16.38
C PRO A 122 1.30 -15.80 -14.99
N ALA A 123 2.05 -16.31 -14.02
CA ALA A 123 2.00 -15.86 -12.62
C ALA A 123 2.72 -14.53 -12.42
N ILE A 124 3.72 -14.23 -13.25
CA ILE A 124 4.46 -12.96 -13.25
C ILE A 124 4.39 -12.38 -14.67
N THR A 125 4.03 -11.11 -14.77
CA THR A 125 3.97 -10.37 -16.04
C THR A 125 4.81 -9.10 -15.96
N LYS A 126 5.16 -8.60 -17.14
CA LYS A 126 5.69 -7.25 -17.33
C LYS A 126 4.73 -6.48 -18.21
N ASP A 127 4.01 -5.55 -17.62
CA ASP A 127 2.89 -4.85 -18.24
C ASP A 127 3.15 -3.34 -18.30
N PRO A 128 2.51 -2.60 -19.23
CA PRO A 128 2.52 -1.16 -19.22
C PRO A 128 1.90 -0.58 -17.94
N ILE A 129 2.50 0.46 -17.34
CA ILE A 129 1.96 1.16 -16.16
C ILE A 129 0.52 1.62 -16.39
N LYS A 130 0.22 2.14 -17.58
CA LYS A 130 -1.14 2.57 -17.95
C LYS A 130 -2.19 1.47 -17.76
N ASP A 131 -1.81 0.21 -17.92
CA ASP A 131 -2.73 -0.92 -17.76
C ASP A 131 -2.98 -1.19 -16.29
N PHE A 132 -1.95 -1.12 -15.43
CA PHE A 132 -2.12 -1.12 -13.98
C PHE A 132 -3.05 0.02 -13.54
N LEU A 133 -2.76 1.27 -13.93
CA LEU A 133 -3.55 2.44 -13.54
C LEU A 133 -5.02 2.35 -13.96
N ARG A 134 -5.30 1.72 -15.11
CA ARG A 134 -6.66 1.51 -15.61
C ARG A 134 -7.38 0.40 -14.85
N LYS A 135 -6.70 -0.71 -14.55
CA LYS A 135 -7.24 -1.83 -13.77
C LYS A 135 -7.46 -1.44 -12.30
N HIS A 136 -6.59 -0.59 -11.78
CA HIS A 136 -6.48 -0.20 -10.37
C HIS A 136 -6.48 1.33 -10.19
N PRO A 137 -7.59 2.01 -10.47
CA PRO A 137 -7.68 3.47 -10.32
C PRO A 137 -7.45 3.93 -8.88
N ILE A 138 -7.81 3.13 -7.88
CA ILE A 138 -7.67 3.47 -6.45
C ILE A 138 -6.37 2.85 -5.92
N HIS A 139 -5.28 3.61 -6.03
CA HIS A 139 -3.94 3.19 -5.61
C HIS A 139 -3.11 4.33 -5.00
N ALA A 140 -2.00 3.96 -4.38
CA ALA A 140 -0.90 4.83 -4.02
C ALA A 140 0.36 4.45 -4.80
N GLN A 141 1.29 5.41 -4.88
CA GLN A 141 2.63 5.25 -5.39
C GLN A 141 3.62 5.67 -4.31
N PHE A 142 4.53 4.77 -4.01
CA PHE A 142 5.64 4.99 -3.09
C PHE A 142 6.95 4.92 -3.84
N ARG A 143 7.94 5.68 -3.38
CA ARG A 143 9.27 5.73 -3.98
C ARG A 143 10.35 5.55 -2.91
N PRO A 144 11.34 4.68 -3.12
CA PRO A 144 12.49 4.63 -2.24
C PRO A 144 13.28 5.94 -2.34
N LYS A 145 13.58 6.58 -1.21
CA LYS A 145 14.37 7.82 -1.19
C LYS A 145 15.81 7.61 -1.67
N ASN A 146 16.34 6.40 -1.47
CA ASN A 146 17.63 6.00 -2.02
C ASN A 146 17.46 5.47 -3.44
N LYS A 147 17.98 6.21 -4.43
CA LYS A 147 17.94 5.84 -5.84
C LYS A 147 18.60 4.48 -6.12
N GLU A 148 19.71 4.17 -5.46
CA GLU A 148 20.43 2.91 -5.65
C GLU A 148 19.59 1.70 -5.21
N VAL A 149 18.77 1.86 -4.17
CA VAL A 149 17.79 0.84 -3.77
C VAL A 149 16.82 0.59 -4.92
N GLY A 150 16.22 1.64 -5.49
CA GLY A 150 15.28 1.49 -6.60
C GLY A 150 15.88 0.81 -7.84
N GLU A 151 17.14 1.13 -8.17
CA GLU A 151 17.89 0.51 -9.26
C GLU A 151 18.13 -0.99 -9.00
N LYS A 152 18.60 -1.35 -7.80
CA LYS A 152 18.88 -2.74 -7.40
C LYS A 152 17.64 -3.62 -7.35
N VAL A 153 16.54 -3.10 -6.79
CA VAL A 153 15.25 -3.82 -6.76
C VAL A 153 14.75 -4.07 -8.18
N THR A 154 14.88 -3.08 -9.05
CA THR A 154 14.47 -3.19 -10.47
C THR A 154 15.30 -4.22 -11.22
N GLU A 155 16.62 -4.21 -11.03
CA GLU A 155 17.53 -5.19 -11.63
C GLU A 155 17.12 -6.61 -11.24
N PHE A 156 16.90 -6.85 -9.94
CA PHE A 156 16.44 -8.14 -9.46
C PHE A 156 15.09 -8.55 -10.06
N ALA A 157 14.11 -7.64 -10.10
CA ALA A 157 12.79 -7.92 -10.64
C ALA A 157 12.83 -8.32 -12.12
N LEU A 158 13.68 -7.66 -12.91
CA LEU A 158 13.89 -7.99 -14.31
C LEU A 158 14.56 -9.35 -14.48
N GLN A 159 15.62 -9.64 -13.72
CA GLN A 159 16.29 -10.95 -13.73
C GLN A 159 15.33 -12.08 -13.32
N TYR A 160 14.51 -11.85 -12.29
CA TYR A 160 13.53 -12.80 -11.80
C TYR A 160 12.42 -13.05 -12.83
N TYR A 161 11.92 -12.00 -13.49
CA TYR A 161 10.97 -12.11 -14.60
C TYR A 161 11.56 -12.86 -15.80
N GLU A 162 12.79 -12.52 -16.22
CA GLU A 162 13.49 -13.21 -17.32
C GLU A 162 13.65 -14.70 -17.00
N LYS A 163 14.07 -15.02 -15.78
CA LYS A 163 14.21 -16.40 -15.34
C LYS A 163 12.86 -17.15 -15.31
N TYR A 164 11.79 -16.45 -14.95
CA TYR A 164 10.44 -17.00 -15.05
C TYR A 164 10.05 -17.30 -16.50
N GLN A 165 10.35 -16.41 -17.46
CA GLN A 165 10.10 -16.68 -18.87
C GLN A 165 10.89 -17.89 -19.39
N GLU A 166 12.18 -18.01 -19.03
CA GLU A 166 12.98 -19.20 -19.36
C GLU A 166 12.35 -20.50 -18.83
N ASN A 167 11.82 -20.47 -17.60
CA ASN A 167 11.12 -21.61 -17.03
C ASN A 167 9.89 -21.97 -17.88
N LEU A 168 9.09 -20.97 -18.30
CA LEU A 168 7.93 -21.20 -19.15
C LEU A 168 8.31 -21.82 -20.50
N ASP A 169 9.38 -21.35 -21.12
CA ASP A 169 9.91 -21.90 -22.39
C ASP A 169 10.35 -23.36 -22.24
N GLN A 170 10.77 -23.76 -21.04
CA GLN A 170 11.12 -25.13 -20.68
C GLN A 170 9.93 -25.96 -20.18
N GLY A 171 8.71 -25.40 -20.15
CA GLY A 171 7.51 -26.06 -19.63
C GLY A 171 7.42 -26.09 -18.09
N ILE A 172 8.31 -25.39 -17.39
CA ILE A 172 8.34 -25.25 -15.94
C ILE A 172 7.45 -24.07 -15.54
N LYS A 173 6.33 -24.31 -14.89
CA LYS A 173 5.35 -23.27 -14.51
C LYS A 173 5.60 -22.65 -13.13
N LYS A 174 6.87 -22.45 -12.75
CA LYS A 174 7.28 -21.99 -11.42
C LYS A 174 7.86 -20.57 -11.45
N PRO A 175 7.48 -19.69 -10.51
CA PRO A 175 6.56 -19.94 -9.40
C PRO A 175 5.09 -20.05 -9.85
N ILE A 176 4.27 -20.69 -9.02
CA ILE A 176 2.82 -20.77 -9.21
C ILE A 176 2.16 -19.64 -8.43
N PHE A 177 1.13 -19.02 -8.99
CA PHE A 177 0.33 -18.06 -8.23
C PHE A 177 -0.45 -18.75 -7.08
N SER A 178 -0.28 -18.30 -5.85
CA SER A 178 -1.00 -18.84 -4.67
C SER A 178 -0.95 -17.89 -3.48
N PHE A 179 -2.00 -17.86 -2.64
CA PHE A 179 -2.13 -17.02 -1.44
C PHE A 179 -2.22 -17.85 -0.14
N GLN A 180 -1.53 -18.98 -0.03
CA GLN A 180 -1.67 -19.82 1.16
C GLN A 180 -0.90 -19.23 2.35
N LEU A 181 -1.57 -19.11 3.50
CA LEU A 181 -1.07 -18.53 4.76
C LEU A 181 0.07 -19.32 5.45
N SER A 182 0.51 -20.44 4.85
CA SER A 182 1.58 -21.28 5.41
C SER A 182 2.84 -21.26 4.56
N GLN A 183 2.96 -20.29 3.66
CA GLN A 183 4.04 -20.21 2.69
C GLN A 183 5.18 -19.35 3.20
N ASN A 184 6.41 -19.83 3.01
CA ASN A 184 7.57 -19.01 3.30
C ASN A 184 7.68 -17.85 2.28
N LEU A 185 7.89 -16.64 2.78
CA LEU A 185 8.11 -15.45 1.95
C LEU A 185 9.41 -15.53 1.17
N ASP A 186 10.43 -16.16 1.73
CA ASP A 186 11.77 -16.22 1.15
C ASP A 186 11.91 -17.25 -0.01
N ASP A 187 10.93 -18.15 -0.18
CA ASP A 187 10.96 -19.08 -1.31
C ASP A 187 10.65 -18.36 -2.62
N LEU A 188 11.68 -18.27 -3.46
CA LEU A 188 11.64 -17.64 -4.78
C LEU A 188 10.85 -18.41 -5.84
N TRP A 189 10.69 -19.73 -5.76
CA TRP A 189 10.28 -20.54 -6.91
C TRP A 189 9.09 -21.45 -6.67
N GLU A 190 8.63 -21.61 -5.43
CA GLU A 190 7.43 -22.40 -5.17
C GLU A 190 6.17 -21.64 -5.54
N PHE A 191 5.94 -20.50 -4.87
CA PHE A 191 4.72 -19.70 -5.03
C PHE A 191 5.01 -18.20 -5.05
N THR A 192 4.17 -17.45 -5.75
CA THR A 192 4.22 -15.98 -5.79
C THR A 192 2.83 -15.38 -5.76
N TYR A 193 2.77 -14.13 -5.29
CA TYR A 193 1.61 -13.26 -5.34
C TYR A 193 2.09 -11.80 -5.29
N CYS A 194 1.21 -10.84 -5.54
CA CYS A 194 1.58 -9.45 -5.83
C CYS A 194 2.53 -8.83 -4.79
N SER A 195 2.15 -8.82 -3.52
CA SER A 195 2.95 -8.22 -2.44
C SER A 195 4.18 -9.04 -2.07
N LYS A 196 4.12 -10.39 -2.14
CA LYS A 196 5.31 -11.25 -2.00
C LYS A 196 6.34 -10.95 -3.08
N LEU A 197 5.92 -10.70 -4.32
CA LEU A 197 6.85 -10.33 -5.39
C LEU A 197 7.63 -9.06 -5.05
N ILE A 198 6.98 -8.00 -4.54
CA ILE A 198 7.72 -6.79 -4.15
C ILE A 198 8.62 -7.07 -2.93
N TRP A 199 8.14 -7.87 -1.96
CA TRP A 199 8.97 -8.29 -0.82
C TRP A 199 10.25 -8.98 -1.29
N LEU A 200 10.15 -9.97 -2.18
CA LEU A 200 11.29 -10.68 -2.75
C LEU A 200 12.26 -9.73 -3.46
N CYS A 201 11.75 -8.79 -4.24
CA CYS A 201 12.58 -7.85 -4.98
C CYS A 201 13.36 -6.91 -4.05
N TYR A 202 12.73 -6.41 -2.99
CA TYR A 202 13.39 -5.56 -2.01
C TYR A 202 14.38 -6.34 -1.14
N HIS A 203 13.98 -7.54 -0.68
CA HIS A 203 14.79 -8.39 0.17
C HIS A 203 16.06 -8.87 -0.53
N TYR A 204 15.91 -9.51 -1.70
CA TYR A 204 17.04 -10.08 -2.44
C TYR A 204 17.76 -9.08 -3.34
N GLY A 205 17.06 -8.09 -3.90
CA GLY A 205 17.65 -7.11 -4.79
C GLY A 205 18.44 -6.03 -4.03
N ALA A 206 17.85 -5.46 -2.98
CA ALA A 206 18.43 -4.30 -2.28
C ALA A 206 18.86 -4.58 -0.84
N GLY A 207 18.65 -5.80 -0.33
CA GLY A 207 18.93 -6.12 1.09
C GLY A 207 18.00 -5.38 2.04
N TYR A 208 16.82 -4.97 1.56
CA TYR A 208 15.82 -4.26 2.33
C TYR A 208 14.65 -5.20 2.64
N THR A 209 14.45 -5.54 3.91
CA THR A 209 13.42 -6.49 4.33
C THR A 209 12.26 -5.74 4.97
N PHE A 210 11.06 -5.86 4.40
CA PHE A 210 9.83 -5.41 5.05
C PHE A 210 9.50 -6.32 6.24
N GLU A 211 8.93 -5.74 7.29
CA GLU A 211 8.45 -6.49 8.44
C GLU A 211 7.22 -7.31 8.04
N ASN A 212 7.18 -8.56 8.51
CA ASN A 212 6.11 -9.52 8.27
C ASN A 212 5.96 -10.39 9.52
N ASP A 213 4.74 -10.79 9.85
CA ASP A 213 4.40 -11.56 11.06
C ASP A 213 4.24 -13.08 10.80
N ASP A 214 4.90 -13.57 9.74
CA ASP A 214 5.05 -14.97 9.35
C ASP A 214 3.79 -15.73 8.88
N LEU A 215 2.64 -15.06 8.74
CA LEU A 215 1.43 -15.70 8.19
C LEU A 215 1.14 -15.28 6.75
N TRP A 216 1.21 -13.98 6.44
CA TRP A 216 0.90 -13.47 5.12
C TRP A 216 1.37 -12.03 4.96
N PHE A 217 2.08 -11.72 3.87
CA PHE A 217 2.46 -10.35 3.56
C PHE A 217 1.50 -9.76 2.54
N SER A 218 0.37 -9.23 2.96
CA SER A 218 -0.67 -8.70 2.08
C SER A 218 -0.27 -7.35 1.44
N PRO A 219 -1.01 -6.88 0.41
CA PRO A 219 -0.87 -5.50 -0.09
C PRO A 219 -1.18 -4.43 0.97
N GLU A 220 -1.98 -4.77 1.98
CA GLU A 220 -2.25 -3.91 3.12
C GLU A 220 -0.99 -3.78 3.99
N ASP A 221 -0.37 -4.92 4.34
CA ASP A 221 0.87 -4.95 5.12
C ASP A 221 1.97 -4.18 4.41
N LEU A 222 2.06 -4.35 3.09
CA LEU A 222 2.97 -3.59 2.24
C LEU A 222 2.66 -2.09 2.29
N TYR A 223 1.40 -1.68 2.18
CA TYR A 223 1.01 -0.27 2.28
C TYR A 223 1.45 0.31 3.64
N HIS A 224 1.18 -0.38 4.74
CA HIS A 224 1.57 0.04 6.08
C HIS A 224 3.08 0.09 6.28
N ASN A 225 3.81 -0.89 5.73
CA ASN A 225 5.27 -0.89 5.70
C ASN A 225 5.87 0.27 4.88
N LEU A 226 5.11 0.92 3.99
CA LEU A 226 5.59 1.98 3.11
C LEU A 226 5.18 3.37 3.58
N ILE A 227 3.89 3.56 3.89
CA ILE A 227 3.35 4.87 4.25
C ILE A 227 4.00 5.43 5.51
N ASP A 228 4.39 4.51 6.40
CA ASP A 228 4.89 4.84 7.71
C ASP A 228 6.43 4.81 7.81
N ASN A 229 7.11 4.65 6.67
CA ASN A 229 8.53 4.32 6.63
C ASN A 229 9.40 5.46 6.10
N GLU A 230 10.41 5.84 6.87
CA GLU A 230 11.31 6.94 6.51
C GLU A 230 12.17 6.65 5.27
N ALA A 231 12.38 5.38 4.90
CA ALA A 231 13.10 5.00 3.68
C ALA A 231 12.33 5.30 2.39
N PHE A 232 11.01 5.55 2.50
CA PHE A 232 10.13 5.79 1.37
C PHE A 232 9.49 7.17 1.42
N GLU A 233 9.09 7.66 0.25
CA GLU A 233 8.24 8.83 0.10
C GLU A 233 6.95 8.46 -0.63
N LEU A 234 5.84 9.07 -0.21
CA LEU A 234 4.56 8.98 -0.89
C LEU A 234 4.57 9.95 -2.08
N VAL A 235 4.51 9.43 -3.30
CA VAL A 235 4.51 10.22 -4.54
C VAL A 235 3.09 10.55 -5.00
N TYR A 236 2.15 9.62 -4.80
CA TYR A 236 0.75 9.79 -5.16
C TYR A 236 -0.12 8.93 -4.26
N ARG A 237 -1.32 9.42 -3.94
CA ARG A 237 -2.37 8.65 -3.27
C ARG A 237 -3.72 9.06 -3.81
N HIS A 238 -4.50 8.08 -4.27
CA HIS A 238 -5.89 8.32 -4.59
C HIS A 238 -6.68 8.64 -3.31
N PRO A 239 -7.57 9.65 -3.30
CA PRO A 239 -8.29 10.08 -2.08
C PRO A 239 -9.19 9.00 -1.47
N ASP A 240 -9.69 8.07 -2.30
CA ASP A 240 -10.51 6.94 -1.86
C ASP A 240 -9.69 5.69 -1.47
N LEU A 241 -8.35 5.78 -1.44
CA LEU A 241 -7.50 4.66 -1.06
C LEU A 241 -7.65 4.34 0.43
N GLN A 242 -8.21 3.18 0.72
CA GLN A 242 -8.37 2.63 2.06
C GLN A 242 -8.33 1.11 2.01
N PHE A 243 -7.68 0.49 2.99
CA PHE A 243 -7.81 -0.93 3.29
C PHE A 243 -8.77 -1.11 4.47
N LEU A 244 -9.59 -2.16 4.42
CA LEU A 244 -10.72 -2.40 5.32
C LEU A 244 -10.52 -3.65 6.17
N ILE A 245 -9.51 -4.44 5.83
CA ILE A 245 -9.06 -5.58 6.60
C ILE A 245 -7.71 -5.16 7.18
N ASP A 246 -7.61 -5.26 8.50
CA ASP A 246 -6.36 -5.26 9.24
C ASP A 246 -6.05 -6.76 9.45
N THR A 247 -5.01 -7.26 8.79
CA THR A 247 -4.67 -8.70 8.80
C THR A 247 -3.57 -9.04 9.78
#